data_AF-A0A929P8D5-F1
#
_entry.id   AF-A0A929P8D5-F1
#
_cell.length_a   1.000
_cell.length_b   1.000
_cell.length_c   1.000
_cell.angle_alpha   90.00
_cell.angle_beta   90.00
_cell.angle_gamma   90.00
#
_symmetry.space_group_name_H-M   'P 1'
#
loop_
_entity.id
_entity.type
_entity.pdbx_description
1 polymer ?
#
loop_
_entity_poly.entity_id
_entity_poly.type
_entity_poly.pdbx_seq_one_letter_code
_entity_poly.pdbx_strand_id
1 'polypeptide(L)'
;MAHDLDQAYEILKKKEKDYTSYRFRTKETMAIFAFFDLAQEFATITNLYRTAVAVIKFFFGYESCIYTIRPEDEALMLQCCTAEGLLDSPIQARADIVVQQSPYRVGSSFIFPIIGKKVLADKVPLFLDDQVLGMLEIYPVKRMSNHESLFFQKYANRVGYNMHNKLVVEQNIEHIQFINQLVSDIEHNVITPNLYYKAFLINMKRYLKEHLAGLESLSSLISHTEIGNHSSEKNITQVVDNLNSIHEDMGKKMEDFEIHFKHLSL
;
A
#
# COMPACT_ATOMS: atom_id res chain seq x y z
N MET A 1 9.13 -39.90 8.67
CA MET A 1 8.98 -38.56 8.07
C MET A 1 8.53 -38.77 6.64
N ALA A 2 7.26 -38.49 6.31
CA ALA A 2 6.82 -38.47 4.92
C ALA A 2 7.64 -37.38 4.20
N HIS A 3 8.18 -37.69 3.03
CA HIS A 3 9.06 -36.77 2.31
C HIS A 3 8.21 -35.59 1.85
N ASP A 4 8.68 -34.35 2.03
CA ASP A 4 7.99 -33.10 1.62
C ASP A 4 7.43 -33.16 0.16
N LEU A 5 8.12 -33.90 -0.71
CA LEU A 5 7.73 -34.10 -2.11
C LEU A 5 6.60 -35.12 -2.33
N ASP A 6 6.34 -36.03 -1.39
CA ASP A 6 5.31 -37.07 -1.53
C ASP A 6 3.92 -36.44 -1.68
N GLN A 7 3.64 -35.39 -0.91
CA GLN A 7 2.40 -34.63 -1.01
C GLN A 7 2.29 -33.92 -2.37
N ALA A 8 3.38 -33.35 -2.87
CA ALA A 8 3.41 -32.69 -4.18
C ALA A 8 3.15 -33.71 -5.31
N TYR A 9 3.74 -34.89 -5.24
CA TYR A 9 3.52 -35.95 -6.24
C TYR A 9 2.07 -36.46 -6.24
N GLU A 10 1.42 -36.60 -5.08
CA GLU A 10 0.01 -36.98 -5.03
C GLU A 10 -0.90 -35.91 -5.65
N ILE A 11 -0.59 -34.62 -5.45
CA ILE A 11 -1.31 -33.52 -6.11
C ILE A 11 -1.11 -33.58 -7.63
N LEU A 12 0.11 -33.82 -8.11
CA LEU A 12 0.42 -33.93 -9.53
C LEU A 12 -0.33 -35.12 -10.18
N LYS A 13 -0.34 -36.29 -9.55
CA LYS A 13 -1.11 -37.46 -10.03
C LYS A 13 -2.60 -37.16 -10.13
N LYS A 14 -3.15 -36.42 -9.16
CA LYS A 14 -4.56 -35.99 -9.21
C LYS A 14 -4.80 -35.03 -10.38
N LYS A 15 -3.91 -34.06 -10.60
CA LYS A 15 -3.99 -33.11 -11.72
C LYS A 15 -3.87 -33.79 -13.09
N GLU A 16 -3.00 -34.77 -13.22
CA GLU A 16 -2.85 -35.57 -14.43
C GLU A 16 -4.16 -36.32 -14.77
N LYS A 17 -4.77 -36.97 -13.77
CA LYS A 17 -6.09 -37.62 -13.92
C LYS A 17 -7.17 -36.62 -14.32
N ASP A 18 -7.22 -35.47 -13.65
CA ASP A 18 -8.14 -34.38 -13.97
C ASP A 18 -7.99 -33.95 -15.44
N TYR A 19 -6.77 -33.64 -15.90
CA TYR A 19 -6.52 -33.19 -17.28
C TYR A 19 -6.86 -34.26 -18.31
N THR A 20 -6.58 -35.52 -18.01
CA THR A 20 -6.97 -36.66 -18.84
C THR A 20 -8.48 -36.79 -18.93
N SER A 21 -9.21 -36.51 -17.84
CA SER A 21 -10.67 -36.55 -17.81
C SER A 21 -11.32 -35.37 -18.53
N TYR A 22 -10.71 -34.19 -18.48
CA TYR A 22 -11.24 -32.98 -19.11
C TYR A 22 -11.19 -33.07 -20.64
N ARG A 23 -10.19 -33.75 -21.19
CA ARG A 23 -10.03 -33.95 -22.65
C ARG A 23 -10.18 -32.65 -23.44
N PHE A 24 -9.56 -31.57 -22.94
CA PHE A 24 -9.59 -30.28 -23.62
C PHE A 24 -8.98 -30.40 -25.02
N ARG A 25 -9.63 -29.75 -25.98
CA ARG A 25 -9.19 -29.70 -27.38
C ARG A 25 -7.91 -28.90 -27.47
N THR A 26 -7.11 -29.13 -28.50
CA THR A 26 -5.86 -28.37 -28.75
C THR A 26 -6.08 -26.86 -28.66
N LYS A 27 -7.17 -26.37 -29.24
CA LYS A 27 -7.56 -24.96 -29.22
C LYS A 27 -7.82 -24.41 -27.81
N GLU A 28 -8.44 -25.21 -26.94
CA GLU A 28 -8.72 -24.86 -25.54
C GLU A 28 -7.43 -24.80 -24.71
N THR A 29 -6.54 -25.78 -24.92
CA THR A 29 -5.22 -25.80 -24.30
C THR A 29 -4.37 -24.61 -24.72
N MET A 30 -4.36 -24.28 -26.01
CA MET A 30 -3.66 -23.09 -26.53
C MET A 30 -4.20 -21.80 -25.93
N ALA A 31 -5.52 -21.67 -25.77
CA ALA A 31 -6.12 -20.50 -25.13
C ALA A 31 -5.69 -20.36 -23.66
N ILE A 32 -5.60 -21.47 -22.93
CA ILE A 32 -5.11 -21.46 -21.54
C ILE A 32 -3.64 -21.04 -21.48
N PHE A 33 -2.79 -21.56 -22.36
CA PHE A 33 -1.37 -21.19 -22.40
C PHE A 33 -1.16 -19.73 -22.78
N ALA A 34 -1.81 -19.26 -23.84
CA ALA A 34 -1.75 -17.86 -24.26
C ALA A 34 -2.20 -16.93 -23.12
N PHE A 35 -3.29 -17.24 -22.43
CA PHE A 35 -3.72 -16.47 -21.26
C PHE A 35 -2.67 -16.50 -20.15
N PHE A 36 -2.11 -17.66 -19.84
CA PHE A 36 -1.15 -17.82 -18.74
C PHE A 36 0.13 -17.02 -19.01
N ASP A 37 0.72 -17.14 -20.19
CA ASP A 37 1.95 -16.46 -20.57
C ASP A 37 1.75 -14.93 -20.53
N LEU A 38 0.66 -14.43 -21.13
CA LEU A 38 0.34 -12.99 -21.15
C LEU A 38 0.01 -12.45 -19.75
N ALA A 39 -0.71 -13.22 -18.92
CA ALA A 39 -1.05 -12.81 -17.56
C ALA A 39 0.20 -12.70 -16.65
N GLN A 40 1.26 -13.43 -16.97
CA GLN A 40 2.56 -13.33 -16.30
C GLN A 40 3.38 -12.12 -16.80
N GLU A 41 3.34 -11.85 -18.11
CA GLU A 41 4.07 -10.73 -18.72
C GLU A 41 3.54 -9.37 -18.24
N PHE A 42 2.22 -9.21 -18.16
CA PHE A 42 1.61 -7.95 -17.75
C PHE A 42 1.52 -7.82 -16.23
N ALA A 43 2.10 -6.77 -15.64
CA ALA A 43 2.07 -6.56 -14.20
C ALA A 43 0.69 -6.16 -13.65
N THR A 44 -0.07 -5.32 -14.38
CA THR A 44 -1.26 -4.64 -13.84
C THR A 44 -2.53 -5.48 -13.90
N ILE A 45 -3.46 -5.21 -12.98
CA ILE A 45 -4.78 -5.84 -12.99
C ILE A 45 -5.62 -5.45 -14.22
N THR A 46 -5.49 -4.21 -14.69
CA THR A 46 -6.21 -3.71 -15.87
C THR A 46 -5.83 -4.46 -17.15
N ASN A 47 -4.56 -4.81 -17.32
CA ASN A 47 -4.10 -5.61 -18.45
C ASN A 47 -4.55 -7.07 -18.34
N LEU A 48 -4.72 -7.59 -17.13
CA LEU A 48 -5.31 -8.90 -16.91
C LEU A 48 -6.74 -8.97 -17.44
N TYR A 49 -7.57 -7.95 -17.15
CA TYR A 49 -8.96 -7.90 -17.63
C TYR A 49 -9.02 -7.92 -19.16
N ARG A 50 -8.21 -7.07 -19.81
CA ARG A 50 -8.10 -7.02 -21.28
C ARG A 50 -7.68 -8.36 -21.85
N THR A 51 -6.64 -8.97 -21.29
CA THR A 51 -6.12 -10.27 -21.75
C THR A 51 -7.16 -11.37 -21.63
N ALA A 52 -7.89 -11.40 -20.50
CA ALA A 52 -8.90 -12.41 -20.24
C ALA A 52 -10.04 -12.37 -21.27
N VAL A 53 -10.57 -11.18 -21.59
CA VAL A 53 -11.64 -11.05 -22.59
C VAL A 53 -11.12 -11.23 -24.02
N ALA A 54 -9.88 -10.80 -24.31
CA ALA A 54 -9.28 -10.90 -25.64
C ALA A 54 -8.98 -12.34 -26.05
N VAL A 55 -8.49 -13.17 -25.13
CA VAL A 55 -8.23 -14.59 -25.40
C VAL A 55 -9.52 -15.33 -25.73
N ILE A 56 -10.61 -15.04 -25.01
CA ILE A 56 -11.93 -15.65 -25.29
C ILE A 56 -12.38 -15.28 -26.70
N LYS A 57 -12.28 -14.00 -27.07
CA LYS A 57 -12.64 -13.53 -28.40
C LYS A 57 -11.78 -14.14 -29.50
N PHE A 58 -10.47 -14.13 -29.33
CA PHE A 58 -9.53 -14.60 -30.35
C PHE A 58 -9.70 -16.10 -30.62
N PHE A 59 -9.75 -16.92 -29.57
CA PHE A 59 -9.88 -18.35 -29.77
C PHE A 59 -11.33 -18.74 -30.06
N PHE A 60 -12.33 -18.25 -29.33
CA PHE A 60 -13.69 -18.83 -29.43
C PHE A 60 -14.68 -17.97 -30.21
N GLY A 61 -14.31 -16.73 -30.57
CA GLY A 61 -15.18 -15.81 -31.30
C GLY A 61 -16.28 -15.17 -30.46
N TYR A 62 -16.45 -15.59 -29.21
CA TYR A 62 -17.40 -15.02 -28.26
C TYR A 62 -16.97 -13.64 -27.79
N GLU A 63 -17.94 -12.76 -27.59
CA GLU A 63 -17.75 -11.57 -26.75
C GLU A 63 -17.73 -11.99 -25.29
N SER A 64 -17.04 -11.21 -24.47
CA SER A 64 -17.01 -11.43 -23.03
C SER A 64 -16.85 -10.14 -22.27
N CYS A 65 -17.31 -10.15 -21.03
CA CYS A 65 -17.20 -9.03 -20.11
C CYS A 65 -16.73 -9.52 -18.74
N ILE A 66 -15.92 -8.70 -18.08
CA ILE A 66 -15.45 -8.92 -16.72
C ILE A 66 -16.09 -7.89 -15.81
N TYR A 67 -16.67 -8.42 -14.75
CA TYR A 67 -17.25 -7.66 -13.67
C TYR A 67 -16.48 -7.94 -12.39
N THR A 68 -16.28 -6.94 -11.56
CA THR A 68 -15.58 -7.08 -10.27
C THR A 68 -16.40 -6.48 -9.16
N ILE A 69 -16.21 -7.00 -7.95
CA ILE A 69 -16.91 -6.49 -6.77
C ILE A 69 -16.17 -5.26 -6.26
N ARG A 70 -16.90 -4.16 -6.09
CA ARG A 70 -16.38 -2.95 -5.47
C ARG A 70 -16.42 -3.11 -3.95
N PRO A 71 -15.30 -2.97 -3.22
CA PRO A 71 -15.26 -3.23 -1.78
C PRO A 71 -16.14 -2.31 -0.93
N GLU A 72 -16.38 -1.07 -1.37
CA GLU A 72 -17.06 -0.05 -0.55
C GLU A 72 -18.55 -0.33 -0.35
N ASP A 73 -19.22 -0.91 -1.33
CA ASP A 73 -20.68 -1.14 -1.33
C ASP A 73 -21.08 -2.50 -1.91
N GLU A 74 -20.11 -3.40 -2.11
CA GLU A 74 -20.28 -4.73 -2.71
C GLU A 74 -20.93 -4.71 -4.10
N ALA A 75 -20.98 -3.55 -4.76
CA ALA A 75 -21.59 -3.43 -6.08
C ALA A 75 -20.76 -4.16 -7.13
N LEU A 76 -21.45 -4.89 -8.01
CA LEU A 76 -20.81 -5.53 -9.14
C LEU A 76 -20.62 -4.49 -10.25
N MET A 77 -19.36 -4.24 -10.61
CA MET A 77 -18.95 -3.20 -11.54
C MET A 77 -18.35 -3.81 -12.81
N LEU A 78 -18.84 -3.41 -13.97
CA LEU A 78 -18.27 -3.76 -15.26
C LEU A 78 -16.93 -3.03 -15.44
N GLN A 79 -15.87 -3.81 -15.66
CA GLN A 79 -14.51 -3.30 -15.86
C GLN A 79 -14.12 -3.26 -17.33
N CYS A 80 -14.37 -4.37 -18.03
CA CYS A 80 -13.86 -4.58 -19.38
C CYS A 80 -14.79 -5.47 -20.17
N CYS A 81 -15.10 -5.08 -21.41
CA CYS A 81 -15.82 -5.90 -22.37
C CYS A 81 -15.01 -5.98 -23.66
N THR A 82 -15.11 -7.09 -24.39
CA THR A 82 -14.47 -7.23 -25.71
C THR A 82 -14.91 -6.13 -26.69
N ALA A 83 -16.17 -5.67 -26.62
CA ALA A 83 -16.72 -4.65 -27.51
C ALA A 83 -16.14 -3.24 -27.30
N GLU A 84 -15.91 -2.86 -26.04
CA GLU A 84 -15.54 -1.48 -25.65
C GLU A 84 -14.10 -1.38 -25.13
N GLY A 85 -13.47 -2.51 -24.82
CA GLY A 85 -12.18 -2.56 -24.15
C GLY A 85 -12.32 -2.33 -22.65
N LEU A 86 -11.29 -1.71 -22.05
CA LEU A 86 -11.30 -1.33 -20.64
C LEU A 86 -12.03 0.01 -20.49
N LEU A 87 -12.95 0.10 -19.55
CA LEU A 87 -13.66 1.34 -19.26
C LEU A 87 -12.79 2.27 -18.39
N ASP A 88 -12.78 3.56 -18.71
CA ASP A 88 -12.09 4.58 -17.89
C ASP A 88 -12.73 4.74 -16.51
N SER A 89 -14.04 4.51 -16.43
CA SER A 89 -14.80 4.48 -15.18
C SER A 89 -15.73 3.27 -15.19
N PRO A 90 -15.57 2.33 -14.24
CA PRO A 90 -16.41 1.15 -14.17
C PRO A 90 -17.88 1.54 -14.01
N ILE A 91 -18.76 0.90 -14.76
CA ILE A 91 -20.21 1.11 -14.68
C ILE A 91 -20.86 -0.02 -13.91
N GLN A 92 -22.00 0.23 -13.27
CA GLN A 92 -22.71 -0.82 -12.54
C GLN A 92 -23.18 -1.92 -13.50
N ALA A 93 -23.05 -3.18 -13.06
CA ALA A 93 -23.53 -4.32 -13.83
C ALA A 93 -25.04 -4.23 -14.09
N ARG A 94 -25.48 -4.89 -15.16
CA ARG A 94 -26.92 -5.06 -15.42
C ARG A 94 -27.57 -5.80 -14.25
N ALA A 95 -28.84 -5.48 -13.96
CA ALA A 95 -29.57 -6.03 -12.82
C ALA A 95 -29.73 -7.56 -12.84
N ASP A 96 -29.59 -8.18 -14.01
CA ASP A 96 -29.66 -9.62 -14.20
C ASP A 96 -28.32 -10.35 -13.94
N ILE A 97 -27.22 -9.61 -13.75
CA ILE A 97 -25.92 -10.14 -13.38
C ILE A 97 -25.71 -9.92 -11.88
N VAL A 98 -25.75 -11.03 -11.14
CA VAL A 98 -25.56 -11.06 -9.70
C VAL A 98 -24.36 -11.94 -9.33
N VAL A 99 -23.77 -11.67 -8.17
CA VAL A 99 -22.70 -12.50 -7.62
C VAL A 99 -23.29 -13.87 -7.25
N GLN A 100 -22.70 -14.95 -7.78
CA GLN A 100 -23.08 -16.33 -7.46
C GLN A 100 -21.85 -17.22 -7.36
N GLN A 101 -21.94 -18.34 -6.63
CA GLN A 101 -20.86 -19.32 -6.48
C GLN A 101 -20.79 -20.36 -7.60
N SER A 102 -21.86 -20.52 -8.38
CA SER A 102 -21.93 -21.46 -9.48
C SER A 102 -22.22 -20.74 -10.80
N PRO A 103 -21.76 -21.29 -11.94
CA PRO A 103 -22.11 -20.75 -13.24
C PRO A 103 -23.62 -20.73 -13.46
N TYR A 104 -24.14 -19.69 -14.10
CA TYR A 104 -25.56 -19.55 -14.42
C TYR A 104 -25.76 -18.92 -15.80
N ARG A 105 -26.99 -18.98 -16.30
CA ARG A 105 -27.37 -18.46 -17.61
C ARG A 105 -28.38 -17.34 -17.46
N VAL A 106 -28.20 -16.28 -18.24
CA VAL A 106 -29.12 -15.16 -18.36
C VAL A 106 -29.30 -14.85 -19.85
N GLY A 107 -30.49 -15.13 -20.39
CA GLY A 107 -30.76 -14.94 -21.82
C GLY A 107 -29.74 -15.65 -22.72
N SER A 108 -29.01 -14.87 -23.53
CA SER A 108 -27.94 -15.35 -24.41
C SER A 108 -26.54 -15.33 -23.79
N SER A 109 -26.44 -15.10 -22.48
CA SER A 109 -25.17 -15.00 -21.77
C SER A 109 -25.00 -16.17 -20.80
N PHE A 110 -23.77 -16.66 -20.70
CA PHE A 110 -23.32 -17.58 -19.64
C PHE A 110 -22.36 -16.84 -18.73
N ILE A 111 -22.63 -16.92 -17.43
CA ILE A 111 -21.89 -16.20 -16.40
C ILE A 111 -21.14 -17.22 -15.54
N PHE A 112 -19.85 -16.97 -15.31
CA PHE A 112 -18.96 -17.80 -14.52
C PHE A 112 -18.38 -16.99 -13.36
N PRO A 113 -18.40 -17.50 -12.12
CA PRO A 113 -17.72 -16.83 -11.02
C PRO A 113 -16.21 -16.82 -11.23
N ILE A 114 -15.60 -15.68 -10.90
CA ILE A 114 -14.16 -15.50 -10.84
C ILE A 114 -13.75 -15.70 -9.38
N ILE A 115 -13.19 -16.87 -9.07
CA ILE A 115 -12.89 -17.28 -7.69
C ILE A 115 -11.40 -17.09 -7.39
N GLY A 116 -11.10 -16.45 -6.25
CA GLY A 116 -9.73 -16.25 -5.75
C GLY A 116 -9.10 -17.50 -5.14
N LYS A 117 -7.87 -17.38 -4.62
CA LYS A 117 -7.17 -18.49 -3.95
C LYS A 117 -7.54 -18.57 -2.47
N LYS A 118 -8.05 -19.73 -2.04
CA LYS A 118 -8.37 -20.04 -0.62
C LYS A 118 -7.23 -19.80 0.37
N VAL A 119 -6.00 -20.15 0.00
CA VAL A 119 -4.83 -20.16 0.90
C VAL A 119 -4.31 -18.75 1.24
N LEU A 120 -4.75 -17.73 0.50
CA LEU A 120 -4.35 -16.33 0.69
C LEU A 120 -5.52 -15.46 1.15
N ALA A 121 -6.67 -16.05 1.47
CA ALA A 121 -7.85 -15.33 1.96
C ALA A 121 -7.53 -14.53 3.24
N ASP A 122 -6.70 -15.07 4.12
CA ASP A 122 -6.28 -14.41 5.38
C ASP A 122 -5.33 -13.23 5.17
N LYS A 123 -4.77 -13.06 3.96
CA LYS A 123 -3.79 -12.01 3.63
C LYS A 123 -4.35 -10.88 2.78
N VAL A 124 -5.64 -10.94 2.42
CA VAL A 124 -6.33 -9.86 1.71
C VAL A 124 -7.53 -9.41 2.54
N PRO A 125 -7.57 -8.17 3.07
CA PRO A 125 -8.59 -7.75 4.02
C PRO A 125 -10.02 -7.55 3.49
N LEU A 126 -10.37 -7.96 2.26
CA LEU A 126 -11.59 -7.42 1.60
C LEU A 126 -12.38 -8.40 0.73
N PHE A 127 -12.23 -9.72 0.87
CA PHE A 127 -13.07 -10.63 0.10
C PHE A 127 -14.06 -11.39 0.99
N LEU A 128 -15.34 -11.13 0.71
CA LEU A 128 -16.55 -11.85 1.11
C LEU A 128 -16.26 -13.31 1.47
N ASP A 129 -16.98 -13.83 2.47
CA ASP A 129 -16.87 -15.17 3.06
C ASP A 129 -16.71 -16.33 2.04
N ASP A 130 -17.08 -16.11 0.77
CA ASP A 130 -17.04 -17.09 -0.30
C ASP A 130 -15.97 -16.88 -1.41
N GLN A 131 -15.10 -15.86 -1.33
CA GLN A 131 -13.92 -15.66 -2.22
C GLN A 131 -14.19 -15.44 -3.72
N VAL A 132 -15.40 -15.00 -4.07
CA VAL A 132 -15.70 -14.54 -5.44
C VAL A 132 -15.18 -13.11 -5.59
N LEU A 133 -14.29 -12.90 -6.56
CA LEU A 133 -13.69 -11.61 -6.88
C LEU A 133 -14.51 -10.82 -7.92
N GLY A 134 -15.39 -11.53 -8.63
CA GLY A 134 -16.11 -10.98 -9.76
C GLY A 134 -16.80 -12.06 -10.59
N MET A 135 -17.33 -11.65 -11.74
CA MET A 135 -18.05 -12.50 -12.67
C MET A 135 -17.50 -12.34 -14.09
N LEU A 136 -17.39 -13.43 -14.82
CA LEU A 136 -17.04 -13.47 -16.25
C LEU A 136 -18.28 -13.82 -17.06
N GLU A 137 -18.73 -12.91 -17.90
CA GLU A 137 -19.82 -13.14 -18.85
C GLU A 137 -19.27 -13.53 -20.22
N ILE A 138 -19.92 -14.49 -20.88
CA ILE A 138 -19.63 -14.92 -22.24
C ILE A 138 -20.92 -14.89 -23.07
N TYR A 139 -20.90 -14.19 -24.21
CA TYR A 139 -22.06 -13.98 -25.07
C TYR A 139 -21.67 -13.70 -26.53
N PRO A 140 -22.60 -13.76 -27.49
CA PRO A 140 -23.86 -14.49 -27.41
C PRO A 140 -23.61 -16.00 -27.49
N VAL A 141 -24.25 -16.75 -26.60
CA VAL A 141 -24.19 -18.21 -26.54
C VAL A 141 -25.58 -18.78 -26.74
N LYS A 142 -25.80 -19.44 -27.89
CA LYS A 142 -27.08 -20.13 -28.17
C LYS A 142 -27.23 -21.39 -27.31
N ARG A 143 -26.20 -22.23 -27.31
CA ARG A 143 -26.07 -23.45 -26.50
C ARG A 143 -24.61 -23.60 -26.10
N MET A 144 -24.38 -24.00 -24.85
CA MET A 144 -23.07 -24.35 -24.33
C MET A 144 -23.10 -25.82 -23.93
N SER A 145 -22.18 -26.62 -24.45
CA SER A 145 -22.04 -28.00 -24.01
C SER A 145 -21.47 -28.07 -22.60
N ASN A 146 -21.67 -29.18 -21.89
CA ASN A 146 -21.05 -29.40 -20.57
C ASN A 146 -19.52 -29.32 -20.64
N HIS A 147 -18.93 -29.74 -21.77
CA HIS A 147 -17.49 -29.65 -22.02
C HIS A 147 -17.03 -28.18 -22.09
N GLU A 148 -17.69 -27.35 -22.89
CA GLU A 148 -17.36 -25.93 -23.01
C GLU A 148 -17.61 -25.17 -21.71
N SER A 149 -18.72 -25.49 -21.01
CA SER A 149 -19.01 -24.90 -19.71
C SER A 149 -17.93 -25.24 -18.69
N LEU A 150 -17.46 -26.50 -18.67
CA LEU A 150 -16.34 -26.91 -17.82
C LEU A 150 -15.06 -26.17 -18.20
N PHE A 151 -14.76 -26.03 -19.50
CA PHE A 151 -13.61 -25.27 -19.97
C PHE A 151 -13.64 -23.82 -19.48
N PHE A 152 -14.74 -23.09 -19.72
CA PHE A 152 -14.86 -21.69 -19.33
C PHE A 152 -14.88 -21.49 -17.82
N GLN A 153 -15.42 -22.45 -17.06
CA GLN A 153 -15.28 -22.44 -15.61
C GLN A 153 -13.80 -22.58 -15.18
N LYS A 154 -13.03 -23.50 -15.79
CA LYS A 154 -11.60 -23.66 -15.51
C LYS A 154 -10.77 -22.47 -16.00
N TYR A 155 -11.24 -21.76 -17.02
CA TYR A 155 -10.67 -20.52 -17.50
C TYR A 155 -10.91 -19.38 -16.50
N ALA A 156 -12.16 -19.17 -16.07
CA ALA A 156 -12.53 -18.18 -15.05
C ALA A 156 -11.75 -18.37 -13.74
N ASN A 157 -11.55 -19.62 -13.30
CA ASN A 157 -10.71 -19.91 -12.13
C ASN A 157 -9.25 -19.47 -12.30
N ARG A 158 -8.69 -19.58 -13.51
CA ARG A 158 -7.32 -19.11 -13.79
C ARG A 158 -7.24 -17.59 -13.81
N VAL A 159 -8.29 -16.93 -14.34
CA VAL A 159 -8.43 -15.47 -14.24
C VAL A 159 -8.46 -15.06 -12.77
N GLY A 160 -9.28 -15.71 -11.94
CA GLY A 160 -9.41 -15.39 -10.52
C GLY A 160 -8.12 -15.58 -9.72
N TYR A 161 -7.36 -16.64 -9.98
CA TYR A 161 -6.07 -16.84 -9.33
C TYR A 161 -5.03 -15.78 -9.68
N ASN A 162 -4.99 -15.32 -10.93
CA ASN A 162 -4.10 -14.25 -11.35
C ASN A 162 -4.56 -12.90 -10.80
N MET A 163 -5.88 -12.64 -10.82
CA MET A 163 -6.48 -11.43 -10.26
C MET A 163 -6.16 -11.30 -8.78
N HIS A 164 -6.39 -12.35 -8.00
CA HIS A 164 -6.06 -12.39 -6.58
C HIS A 164 -4.58 -12.06 -6.32
N ASN A 165 -3.67 -12.72 -7.04
CA ASN A 165 -2.24 -12.49 -6.88
C ASN A 165 -1.85 -11.03 -7.19
N LYS A 166 -2.43 -10.41 -8.23
CA LYS A 166 -2.13 -9.02 -8.59
C LYS A 166 -2.65 -8.03 -7.55
N LEU A 167 -3.88 -8.25 -7.06
CA LEU A 167 -4.47 -7.42 -6.01
C LEU A 167 -3.64 -7.45 -4.71
N VAL A 168 -3.15 -8.64 -4.31
CA VAL A 168 -2.24 -8.77 -3.16
C VAL A 168 -0.95 -7.96 -3.36
N VAL A 169 -0.37 -8.00 -4.56
CA VAL A 169 0.86 -7.27 -4.87
C VAL A 169 0.61 -5.76 -4.86
N GLU A 170 -0.47 -5.29 -5.47
CA GLU A 170 -0.86 -3.87 -5.47
C GLU A 170 -1.04 -3.35 -4.03
N GLN A 171 -1.77 -4.08 -3.18
CA GLN A 171 -1.95 -3.71 -1.78
C GLN A 171 -0.62 -3.66 -1.00
N ASN A 172 0.27 -4.64 -1.22
CA ASN A 172 1.58 -4.64 -0.56
C ASN A 172 2.43 -3.44 -0.99
N ILE A 173 2.37 -3.03 -2.25
CA ILE A 173 3.07 -1.84 -2.75
C ILE A 173 2.53 -0.59 -2.04
N GLU A 174 1.21 -0.45 -1.93
CA GLU A 174 0.58 0.68 -1.22
C GLU A 174 0.98 0.71 0.27
N HIS A 175 0.96 -0.42 0.95
CA HIS A 175 1.38 -0.52 2.35
C HIS A 175 2.85 -0.12 2.55
N ILE A 176 3.75 -0.55 1.66
CA ILE A 176 5.17 -0.16 1.73
C ILE A 176 5.33 1.35 1.49
N GLN A 177 4.60 1.91 0.53
CA GLN A 177 4.62 3.35 0.26
C GLN A 177 4.13 4.15 1.48
N PHE A 178 3.05 3.71 2.13
CA PHE A 178 2.55 4.30 3.36
C PHE A 178 3.60 4.26 4.49
N ILE A 179 4.24 3.11 4.71
CA ILE A 179 5.31 2.98 5.71
C ILE A 179 6.47 3.94 5.41
N ASN A 180 6.92 4.00 4.15
CA ASN A 180 8.01 4.89 3.76
C ASN A 180 7.67 6.37 3.98
N GLN A 181 6.42 6.77 3.68
CA GLN A 181 5.95 8.13 3.94
C GLN A 181 5.95 8.43 5.44
N LEU A 182 5.43 7.51 6.25
CA LEU A 182 5.39 7.65 7.71
C LEU A 182 6.81 7.76 8.30
N VAL A 183 7.77 6.98 7.80
CA VAL A 183 9.18 7.08 8.20
C VAL A 183 9.74 8.47 7.88
N SER A 184 9.49 8.98 6.67
CA SER A 184 9.93 10.32 6.26
C SER A 184 9.31 11.41 7.14
N ASP A 185 8.03 11.27 7.49
CA ASP A 185 7.34 12.23 8.35
C ASP A 185 7.89 12.20 9.78
N ILE A 186 8.24 11.02 10.32
CA ILE A 186 8.90 10.92 11.64
C ILE A 186 10.31 11.54 11.58
N GLU A 187 11.05 11.29 10.51
CA GLU A 187 12.39 11.86 10.34
C GLU A 187 12.33 13.39 10.38
N HIS A 188 11.46 13.99 9.55
CA HIS A 188 11.43 15.44 9.39
C HIS A 188 10.64 16.18 10.48
N ASN A 189 9.57 15.61 11.03
CA ASN A 189 8.72 16.31 12.00
C ASN A 189 9.09 16.02 13.45
N VAL A 190 9.82 14.93 13.72
CA VAL A 190 10.13 14.50 15.09
C VAL A 190 11.64 14.41 15.31
N ILE A 191 12.35 13.63 14.51
CA ILE A 191 13.78 13.33 14.77
C ILE A 191 14.65 14.55 14.48
N THR A 192 14.59 15.13 13.28
CA THR A 192 15.45 16.25 12.89
C THR A 192 15.25 17.47 13.79
N PRO A 193 14.03 17.95 14.07
CA PRO A 193 13.82 19.07 14.97
C PRO A 193 14.34 18.78 16.39
N ASN A 194 14.08 17.59 16.93
CA ASN A 194 14.56 17.24 18.28
C ASN A 194 16.09 17.19 18.35
N LEU A 195 16.75 16.64 17.32
CA LEU A 195 18.21 16.63 17.25
C LEU A 195 18.77 18.06 17.17
N TYR A 196 18.15 18.92 16.35
CA TYR A 196 18.51 20.33 16.23
C TYR A 196 18.36 21.08 17.56
N TYR A 197 17.20 20.96 18.22
CA TYR A 197 16.96 21.62 19.50
C TYR A 197 17.89 21.11 20.61
N LYS A 198 18.17 19.81 20.64
CA LYS A 198 19.16 19.25 21.57
C LYS A 198 20.54 19.85 21.36
N ALA A 199 21.00 19.97 20.11
CA ALA A 199 22.28 20.62 19.80
C ALA A 199 22.27 22.11 20.16
N PHE A 200 21.17 22.82 19.88
CA PHE A 200 20.98 24.22 20.26
C PHE A 200 21.09 24.41 21.79
N LEU A 201 20.39 23.59 22.59
CA LEU A 201 20.44 23.62 24.05
C LEU A 201 21.87 23.42 24.57
N ILE A 202 22.60 22.43 24.02
CA ILE A 202 23.99 22.16 24.40
C ILE A 202 24.87 23.39 24.13
N ASN A 203 24.76 23.98 22.94
CA ASN A 203 25.55 25.15 22.56
C ASN A 203 25.20 26.38 23.40
N MET A 204 23.91 26.62 23.65
CA MET A 204 23.47 27.76 24.45
C MET A 204 23.93 27.68 25.91
N LYS A 205 23.87 26.49 26.52
CA LYS A 205 24.43 26.28 27.88
C LYS A 205 25.92 26.59 27.92
N ARG A 206 26.67 26.19 26.90
CA ARG A 206 28.10 26.52 26.79
C ARG A 206 28.31 28.03 26.69
N TYR A 207 27.58 28.72 25.81
CA TYR A 207 27.71 30.17 25.65
C TYR A 207 27.34 30.96 26.90
N LEU A 208 26.28 30.54 27.61
CA LEU A 208 25.93 31.14 28.90
C LEU A 208 27.07 30.99 29.90
N LYS A 209 27.68 29.80 30.01
CA LYS A 209 28.81 29.58 30.90
C LYS A 209 30.02 30.45 30.55
N GLU A 210 30.34 30.57 29.27
CA GLU A 210 31.43 31.44 28.78
C GLU A 210 31.14 32.93 29.05
N HIS A 211 29.90 33.37 28.84
CA HIS A 211 29.47 34.74 29.11
C HIS A 211 29.57 35.08 30.60
N LEU A 212 29.14 34.17 31.49
CA LEU A 212 29.25 34.35 32.94
C LEU A 212 30.72 34.49 33.38
N ALA A 213 31.60 33.62 32.90
CA ALA A 213 33.04 33.71 33.19
C ALA A 213 33.65 35.04 32.69
N GLY A 214 33.17 35.55 31.55
CA GLY A 214 33.55 36.87 31.02
C GLY A 214 33.09 38.03 31.91
N LEU A 215 31.85 37.97 32.41
CA LEU A 215 31.30 38.97 33.34
C LEU A 215 32.03 38.95 34.69
N GLU A 216 32.34 37.77 35.24
CA GLU A 216 33.15 37.63 36.46
C GLU A 216 34.56 38.23 36.27
N SER A 217 35.16 37.99 35.10
CA SER A 217 36.47 38.57 34.74
C SER A 217 36.39 40.10 34.63
N LEU A 218 35.34 40.64 34.01
CA LEU A 218 35.10 42.10 33.94
C LEU A 218 34.90 42.70 35.33
N SER A 219 34.07 42.07 36.16
CA SER A 219 33.79 42.53 37.53
C SER A 219 35.07 42.57 38.38
N SER A 220 35.95 41.58 38.25
CA SER A 220 37.24 41.55 38.96
C SER A 220 38.20 42.64 38.45
N LEU A 221 38.28 42.88 37.14
CA LEU A 221 39.10 43.96 36.57
C LEU A 221 38.63 45.36 37.02
N ILE A 222 37.31 45.59 37.08
CA ILE A 222 36.73 46.84 37.60
C ILE A 222 37.09 47.01 39.08
N SER A 223 37.02 45.95 39.87
CA SER A 223 37.38 45.98 41.30
C SER A 223 38.85 46.33 41.56
N HIS A 224 39.73 46.12 40.57
CA HIS A 224 41.17 46.40 40.66
C HIS A 224 41.61 47.71 40.00
N THR A 225 40.71 48.41 39.32
CA THR A 225 41.03 49.69 38.65
C THR A 225 40.51 50.86 39.49
N GLU A 226 41.38 51.48 40.29
CA GLU A 226 41.09 52.77 40.94
C GLU A 226 40.98 53.89 39.89
N ILE A 227 39.81 54.00 39.24
CA ILE A 227 39.54 55.08 38.30
C ILE A 227 39.04 56.27 39.11
N GLY A 228 39.91 57.27 39.29
CA GLY A 228 39.68 58.49 40.09
C GLY A 228 38.55 59.44 39.64
N ASN A 229 37.49 58.93 39.01
CA ASN A 229 36.28 59.68 38.66
C ASN A 229 35.03 58.89 39.09
N HIS A 230 34.50 59.22 40.28
CA HIS A 230 33.36 58.54 40.93
C HIS A 230 32.08 58.40 40.07
N SER A 231 31.89 59.20 39.01
CA SER A 231 30.70 59.09 38.14
C SER A 231 30.85 58.00 37.07
N SER A 232 32.05 57.76 36.55
CA SER A 232 32.30 56.77 35.50
C SER A 232 32.29 55.35 36.07
N GLU A 233 32.86 55.16 37.26
CA GLU A 233 32.88 53.87 37.96
C GLU A 233 31.46 53.38 38.28
N LYS A 234 30.61 54.26 38.84
CA LYS A 234 29.21 53.97 39.14
C LYS A 234 28.39 53.59 37.90
N ASN A 235 28.64 54.24 36.76
CA ASN A 235 27.99 53.91 35.50
C ASN A 235 28.44 52.53 34.97
N ILE A 236 29.72 52.20 35.10
CA ILE A 236 30.27 50.90 34.68
C ILE A 236 29.72 49.77 35.54
N THR A 237 29.68 49.93 36.87
CA THR A 237 29.09 48.95 37.79
C THR A 237 27.61 48.71 37.46
N GLN A 238 26.85 49.77 37.21
CA GLN A 238 25.44 49.66 36.85
C GLN A 238 25.20 48.96 35.49
N VAL A 239 26.12 49.11 34.54
CA VAL A 239 26.08 48.36 33.27
C VAL A 239 26.39 46.88 33.50
N VAL A 240 27.37 46.54 34.35
CA VAL A 240 27.69 45.16 34.69
C VAL A 240 26.54 44.49 35.44
N ASP A 241 25.90 45.18 36.38
CA ASP A 241 24.73 44.67 37.10
C ASP A 241 23.55 44.40 36.16
N ASN A 242 23.30 45.30 35.19
CA ASN A 242 22.30 45.08 34.16
C ASN A 242 22.64 43.86 33.28
N LEU A 243 23.91 43.67 32.91
CA LEU A 243 24.34 42.50 32.12
C LEU A 243 24.21 41.19 32.91
N ASN A 244 24.51 41.19 34.21
CA ASN A 244 24.27 40.06 35.11
C ASN A 244 22.79 39.72 35.20
N SER A 245 21.91 40.73 35.35
CA SER A 245 20.47 40.53 35.40
C SER A 245 19.92 39.94 34.09
N ILE A 246 20.39 40.41 32.93
CA ILE A 246 20.03 39.86 31.62
C ILE A 246 20.52 38.41 31.49
N HIS A 247 21.72 38.11 31.97
CA HIS A 247 22.27 36.76 31.96
C HIS A 247 21.41 35.79 32.79
N GLU A 248 21.00 36.20 34.00
CA GLU A 248 20.09 35.39 34.83
C GLU A 248 18.73 35.16 34.17
N ASP A 249 18.13 36.18 33.56
CA ASP A 249 16.86 36.05 32.82
C ASP A 249 16.99 35.09 31.63
N MET A 250 18.09 35.19 30.87
CA MET A 250 18.39 34.24 29.79
C MET A 250 18.57 32.81 30.30
N GLY A 251 19.23 32.64 31.45
CA GLY A 251 19.40 31.34 32.11
C GLY A 251 18.06 30.69 32.45
N LYS A 252 17.15 31.43 33.10
CA LYS A 252 15.81 30.95 33.46
C LYS A 252 14.99 30.56 32.25
N LYS A 253 14.95 31.41 31.22
CA LYS A 253 14.24 31.12 29.96
C LYS A 253 14.79 29.88 29.24
N MET A 254 16.10 29.66 29.32
CA MET A 254 16.75 28.46 28.77
C MET A 254 16.33 27.19 29.53
N GLU A 255 16.24 27.27 30.85
CA GLU A 255 15.83 26.16 31.70
C GLU A 255 14.36 25.79 31.49
N ASP A 256 13.47 26.80 31.40
CA ASP A 256 12.06 26.62 31.05
C ASP A 256 11.90 25.97 29.66
N PHE A 257 12.67 26.42 28.67
CA PHE A 257 12.66 25.85 27.33
C PHE A 257 13.18 24.40 27.34
N GLU A 258 14.21 24.08 28.11
CA GLU A 258 14.71 22.71 28.25
C GLU A 258 13.69 21.77 28.91
N ILE A 259 12.97 22.23 29.94
CA ILE A 259 11.89 21.46 30.57
C ILE A 259 10.78 21.18 29.56
N HIS A 260 10.34 22.21 28.84
CA HIS A 260 9.32 22.07 27.80
C HIS A 260 9.77 21.13 26.67
N PHE A 261 11.03 21.24 26.25
CA PHE A 261 11.63 20.33 25.27
C PHE A 261 11.62 18.88 25.77
N LYS A 262 12.06 18.61 27.01
CA LYS A 262 12.06 17.25 27.60
C LYS A 262 10.67 16.63 27.69
N HIS A 263 9.62 17.44 27.85
CA HIS A 263 8.24 16.95 27.86
C HIS A 263 7.68 16.65 26.46
N LEU A 264 8.20 17.30 25.43
CA LEU A 264 7.75 17.12 24.05
C LEU A 264 8.62 16.18 23.22
N SER A 265 9.88 16.00 23.61
CA SER A 265 10.82 15.08 22.98
C SER A 265 10.55 13.64 23.46
N LEU A 266 10.54 12.69 22.51
CA LEU A 266 10.50 11.24 22.78
C LEU A 266 11.67 10.76 23.65
#